data_AF-A0A292RNH6-F1
#
_entry.id   AF-A0A292RNH6-F1
#
_cell.length_a   1.000
_cell.length_b   1.000
_cell.length_c   1.000
_cell.angle_alpha   90.00
_cell.angle_beta   90.00
_cell.angle_gamma   90.00
#
_symmetry.space_group_name_H-M   'P 1'
#
loop_
_entity.id
_entity.type
_entity.pdbx_description
1 polymer ?
#
loop_
_entity_poly.entity_id
_entity_poly.type
_entity_poly.pdbx_seq_one_letter_code
_entity_poly.pdbx_strand_id
1 'polypeptide(L)'
;QDINLEEQYLTVRRSMRYNGTRHTTEVGTTKRSKVRTVDFCDTLAAILRAARTEQRKNRFRYGELYHLNYYKEVKEKGRTYYEVYSLQRTEEVPEDYKEISFVCLRADGAYEAPSTVGIMCRAAKKKVKGLEDFHFHTLRHTYTSNLLSGGAKPKDVQELLGHSDVSTTMNIYAHSTREAKRTSARLLDKVVGGE
;
A
#
# COMPACT_ATOMS: atom_id res chain seq x y z
N GLN A 1 5.43 -3.79 13.34
CA GLN A 1 5.25 -2.44 13.93
C GLN A 1 4.10 -1.69 13.26
N ASP A 2 3.95 -1.74 11.94
CA ASP A 2 2.90 -0.99 11.22
C ASP A 2 1.60 -1.76 11.00
N ILE A 3 1.51 -3.03 11.38
CA ILE A 3 0.35 -3.90 11.12
C ILE A 3 -0.04 -4.57 12.45
N ASN A 4 -1.30 -4.40 12.83
CA ASN A 4 -1.95 -5.14 13.89
C ASN A 4 -2.88 -6.19 13.26
N LEU A 5 -2.55 -7.47 13.38
CA LEU A 5 -3.33 -8.58 12.82
C LEU A 5 -4.46 -9.07 13.74
N GLU A 6 -4.47 -8.63 14.99
CA GLU A 6 -5.50 -8.98 15.98
C GLU A 6 -6.66 -7.98 15.86
N GLU A 7 -6.36 -6.69 15.87
CA GLU A 7 -7.32 -5.60 15.68
C GLU A 7 -7.54 -5.24 14.20
N GLN A 8 -6.83 -5.92 13.27
CA GLN A 8 -6.97 -5.83 11.82
C GLN A 8 -6.86 -4.41 11.23
N TYR A 9 -5.83 -3.66 11.62
CA TYR A 9 -5.50 -2.40 10.98
C TYR A 9 -4.01 -2.25 10.69
N LEU A 10 -3.69 -1.33 9.78
CA LEU A 10 -2.32 -0.90 9.51
C LEU A 10 -2.17 0.61 9.67
N THR A 11 -0.98 1.06 10.08
CA THR A 11 -0.65 2.47 10.23
C THR A 11 0.26 2.92 9.10
N VAL A 12 -0.19 3.90 8.31
CA VAL A 12 0.61 4.53 7.25
C VAL A 12 1.19 5.84 7.77
N ARG A 13 2.47 5.82 8.14
CA ARG A 13 3.21 6.99 8.66
C ARG A 13 4.34 7.51 7.78
N ARG A 14 4.85 6.67 6.88
CA ARG A 14 5.99 6.97 6.01
C ARG A 14 5.69 6.56 4.57
N SER A 15 6.47 7.09 3.64
CA SER A 15 6.43 6.68 2.23
C SER A 15 7.83 6.42 1.71
N MET A 16 7.95 5.41 0.87
CA MET A 16 9.19 5.07 0.17
C MET A 16 9.21 5.72 -1.20
N ARG A 17 10.38 6.20 -1.62
CA ARG A 17 10.63 6.74 -2.95
C ARG A 17 12.01 6.31 -3.42
N TYR A 18 12.18 6.15 -4.72
CA TYR A 18 13.50 5.95 -5.31
C TYR A 18 14.10 7.29 -5.70
N ASN A 19 15.35 7.53 -5.30
CA ASN A 19 16.13 8.69 -5.71
C ASN A 19 17.03 8.33 -6.89
N GLY A 20 16.68 8.82 -8.08
CA GLY A 20 17.41 8.50 -9.31
C GLY A 20 18.84 9.05 -9.36
N THR A 21 19.14 10.15 -8.65
CA THR A 21 20.48 10.75 -8.63
C THR A 21 21.42 9.97 -7.73
N ARG A 22 20.92 9.49 -6.58
CA ARG A 22 21.72 8.75 -5.59
C ARG A 22 21.68 7.24 -5.81
N HIS A 23 20.80 6.76 -6.69
CA HIS A 23 20.50 5.35 -6.89
C HIS A 23 20.08 4.61 -5.61
N THR A 24 19.47 5.32 -4.66
CA THR A 24 19.04 4.78 -3.37
C THR A 24 17.53 4.82 -3.21
N THR A 25 16.99 3.84 -2.47
CA THR A 25 15.59 3.89 -2.01
C THR A 25 15.56 4.62 -0.68
N GLU A 26 14.71 5.63 -0.55
CA GLU A 26 14.59 6.47 0.63
C GLU A 26 13.21 6.29 1.26
N VAL A 27 13.16 6.08 2.57
CA VAL A 27 11.95 6.21 3.37
C VAL A 27 11.94 7.61 3.99
N GLY A 28 10.87 8.36 3.76
CA GLY A 28 10.68 9.67 4.34
C GLY A 28 9.29 9.83 4.97
N THR A 29 9.04 11.02 5.49
CA THR A 29 7.67 11.43 5.84
C THR A 29 6.78 11.37 4.59
N THR A 30 5.48 11.12 4.81
CA THR A 30 4.51 11.27 3.72
C THR A 30 4.48 12.71 3.24
N LYS A 31 4.00 12.99 2.01
CA LYS A 31 3.96 14.34 1.40
C LYS A 31 3.36 15.45 2.29
N ARG A 32 2.63 15.11 3.36
CA ARG A 32 2.07 16.04 4.36
C ARG A 32 2.30 15.61 5.82
N SER A 33 3.19 14.64 6.06
CA SER A 33 3.41 14.06 7.40
C SER A 33 2.12 13.53 8.07
N LYS A 34 1.08 13.22 7.29
CA LYS A 34 -0.18 12.69 7.82
C LYS A 34 0.01 11.21 8.13
N VAL A 35 -0.18 10.86 9.40
CA VAL A 35 -0.34 9.49 9.87
C VAL A 35 -1.81 9.11 9.72
N ARG A 36 -2.09 7.90 9.25
CA ARG A 36 -3.45 7.36 9.20
C ARG A 36 -3.46 5.88 9.54
N THR A 37 -4.59 5.42 10.04
CA THR A 37 -4.89 4.02 10.23
C THR A 37 -5.84 3.56 9.13
N VAL A 38 -5.67 2.34 8.66
CA VAL A 38 -6.52 1.71 7.65
C VAL A 38 -6.89 0.33 8.15
N ASP A 39 -8.16 0.15 8.48
CA ASP A 39 -8.73 -1.15 8.82
C ASP A 39 -8.80 -2.06 7.60
N PHE A 40 -8.69 -3.36 7.81
CA PHE A 40 -8.73 -4.36 6.76
C PHE A 40 -9.52 -5.61 7.15
N CYS A 41 -10.02 -6.33 6.14
CA CYS A 41 -10.83 -7.53 6.35
C CYS A 41 -10.00 -8.79 6.59
N ASP A 42 -10.69 -9.88 6.93
CA ASP A 42 -10.12 -11.21 7.15
C ASP A 42 -9.32 -11.72 5.96
N THR A 43 -9.75 -11.42 4.74
CA THR A 43 -9.04 -11.82 3.53
C THR A 43 -7.64 -11.21 3.49
N LEU A 44 -7.48 -9.91 3.79
CA LEU A 44 -6.16 -9.30 3.85
C LEU A 44 -5.37 -9.81 5.05
N ALA A 45 -6.02 -10.03 6.19
CA ALA A 45 -5.37 -10.62 7.37
C ALA A 45 -4.78 -12.01 7.06
N ALA A 46 -5.52 -12.85 6.34
CA ALA A 46 -5.08 -14.17 5.89
C ALA A 46 -3.90 -14.08 4.91
N ILE A 47 -3.95 -13.16 3.93
CA ILE A 47 -2.85 -12.90 3.00
C ILE A 47 -1.58 -12.48 3.75
N LEU A 48 -1.69 -11.57 4.72
CA LEU A 48 -0.56 -11.10 5.51
C LEU A 48 0.03 -12.20 6.40
N ARG A 49 -0.82 -13.06 7.00
CA ARG A 49 -0.38 -14.24 7.76
C ARG A 49 0.35 -15.24 6.87
N ALA A 50 -0.18 -15.52 5.67
CA ALA A 50 0.45 -16.40 4.70
C ALA A 50 1.80 -15.84 4.24
N ALA A 51 1.88 -14.54 3.94
CA ALA A 51 3.12 -13.87 3.57
C ALA A 51 4.18 -13.99 4.68
N ARG A 52 3.80 -13.78 5.96
CA ARG A 52 4.72 -13.95 7.10
C ARG A 52 5.24 -15.38 7.22
N THR A 53 4.38 -16.38 7.01
CA THR A 53 4.79 -17.78 7.01
C THR A 53 5.75 -18.09 5.86
N GLU A 54 5.47 -17.58 4.67
CA GLU A 54 6.32 -17.78 3.49
C GLU A 54 7.68 -17.11 3.65
N GLN A 55 7.74 -15.90 4.21
CA GLN A 55 9.00 -15.24 4.55
C GLN A 55 9.85 -16.08 5.50
N ARG A 56 9.26 -16.73 6.51
CA ARG A 56 9.99 -17.63 7.43
C ARG A 56 10.55 -18.85 6.70
N LYS A 57 9.74 -19.46 5.82
CA LYS A 57 10.18 -20.60 5.00
C LYS A 57 11.33 -20.21 4.08
N ASN A 58 11.22 -19.08 3.40
CA ASN A 58 12.26 -18.56 2.53
C ASN A 58 13.54 -18.25 3.31
N ARG A 59 13.43 -17.64 4.50
CA ARG A 59 14.60 -17.40 5.35
C ARG A 59 15.35 -18.68 5.71
N PHE A 60 14.63 -19.77 5.97
CA PHE A 60 15.25 -21.08 6.19
C PHE A 60 15.86 -21.64 4.90
N ARG A 61 15.12 -21.57 3.78
CA ARG A 61 15.54 -22.11 2.48
C ARG A 61 16.80 -21.47 1.93
N TYR A 62 16.91 -20.15 1.98
CA TYR A 62 18.08 -19.42 1.47
C TYR A 62 19.23 -19.36 2.48
N GLY A 63 18.96 -19.60 3.77
CA GLY A 63 19.98 -19.70 4.80
C GLY A 63 20.84 -18.43 4.91
N GLU A 64 22.11 -18.55 4.57
CA GLU A 64 23.11 -17.47 4.57
C GLU A 64 22.93 -16.49 3.39
N LEU A 65 22.38 -16.96 2.27
CA LEU A 65 22.10 -16.14 1.09
C LEU A 65 20.80 -15.32 1.21
N TYR A 66 20.10 -15.44 2.34
CA TYR A 66 18.92 -14.63 2.62
C TYR A 66 19.34 -13.19 2.94
N HIS A 67 18.65 -12.21 2.39
CA HIS A 67 18.89 -10.80 2.66
C HIS A 67 18.07 -10.33 3.86
N LEU A 68 18.70 -9.55 4.72
CA LEU A 68 18.03 -8.71 5.70
C LEU A 68 18.01 -7.28 5.18
N ASN A 69 17.04 -6.50 5.64
CA ASN A 69 16.87 -5.12 5.18
C ASN A 69 17.25 -4.17 6.31
N TYR A 70 17.91 -3.09 5.93
CA TYR A 70 18.47 -2.11 6.84
C TYR A 70 18.14 -0.71 6.36
N TYR A 71 18.22 0.23 7.28
CA TYR A 71 18.22 1.64 6.93
C TYR A 71 19.34 2.40 7.62
N LYS A 72 19.82 3.44 6.94
CA LYS A 72 20.72 4.45 7.46
C LYS A 72 19.98 5.78 7.59
N GLU A 73 20.05 6.39 8.77
CA GLU A 73 19.48 7.73 8.98
C GLU A 73 20.40 8.78 8.34
N VAL A 74 19.82 9.63 7.49
CA VAL A 74 20.51 10.72 6.80
C VAL A 74 19.85 12.04 7.14
N LYS A 75 20.66 13.00 7.59
CA LYS A 75 20.24 14.37 7.88
C LYS A 75 20.90 15.30 6.88
N GLU A 76 20.10 15.90 6.00
CA GLU A 76 20.60 16.79 4.95
C GLU A 76 19.68 17.99 4.81
N LYS A 77 20.24 19.21 4.78
CA LYS A 77 19.49 20.48 4.59
C LYS A 77 18.25 20.59 5.50
N GLY A 78 18.39 20.18 6.76
CA GLY A 78 17.30 20.22 7.76
C GLY A 78 16.20 19.16 7.59
N ARG A 79 16.37 18.19 6.67
CA ARG A 79 15.45 17.07 6.46
C ARG A 79 16.10 15.77 6.92
N THR A 80 15.31 14.94 7.60
CA THR A 80 15.71 13.57 7.96
C THR A 80 14.99 12.58 7.05
N TYR A 81 15.74 11.68 6.43
CA TYR A 81 15.22 10.53 5.68
C TYR A 81 16.08 9.31 5.95
N TYR A 82 15.61 8.15 5.52
CA TYR A 82 16.26 6.88 5.78
C TYR A 82 16.59 6.19 4.45
N GLU A 83 17.86 6.00 4.14
CA GLU A 83 18.27 5.22 2.97
C GLU A 83 18.15 3.73 3.28
N VAL A 84 17.57 2.95 2.37
CA VAL A 84 17.25 1.53 2.56
C VAL A 84 18.23 0.66 1.78
N TYR A 85 18.72 -0.38 2.44
CA TYR A 85 19.67 -1.34 1.90
C TYR A 85 19.20 -2.77 2.18
N SER A 86 19.53 -3.70 1.30
CA SER A 86 19.33 -5.13 1.50
C SER A 86 20.70 -5.79 1.46
N LEU A 87 21.10 -6.42 2.55
CA LEU A 87 22.40 -7.09 2.69
C LEU A 87 22.17 -8.57 2.96
N GLN A 88 22.93 -9.46 2.33
CA GLN A 88 22.96 -10.88 2.64
C GLN A 88 23.46 -11.08 4.06
N ARG A 89 23.07 -12.20 4.70
CA ARG A 89 23.48 -12.50 6.07
C ARG A 89 24.98 -12.78 6.22
N THR A 90 25.68 -13.01 5.12
CA THR A 90 27.14 -13.18 5.06
C THR A 90 27.89 -11.85 5.01
N GLU A 91 27.21 -10.75 4.68
CA GLU A 91 27.82 -9.43 4.56
C GLU A 91 27.97 -8.78 5.93
N GLU A 92 29.06 -8.02 6.10
CA GLU A 92 29.28 -7.21 7.29
C GLU A 92 28.28 -6.04 7.29
N VAL A 93 27.53 -5.89 8.39
CA VAL A 93 26.55 -4.83 8.55
C VAL A 93 27.25 -3.60 9.14
N PRO A 94 27.23 -2.44 8.46
CA PRO A 94 27.80 -1.21 9.02
C PRO A 94 27.16 -0.83 10.36
N GLU A 95 27.95 -0.26 11.28
CA GLU A 95 27.51 0.06 12.65
C GLU A 95 26.33 1.07 12.69
N ASP A 96 26.25 1.96 11.71
CA ASP A 96 25.20 2.96 11.61
C ASP A 96 23.89 2.44 10.97
N TYR A 97 23.85 1.17 10.58
CA TYR A 97 22.68 0.55 9.95
C TYR A 97 21.75 -0.05 11.01
N LYS A 98 20.46 0.20 10.84
CA LYS A 98 19.40 -0.33 11.71
C LYS A 98 18.51 -1.26 10.92
N GLU A 99 18.24 -2.45 11.45
CA GLU A 99 17.37 -3.43 10.78
C GLU A 99 15.94 -2.87 10.63
N ILE A 100 15.32 -3.15 9.49
CA ILE A 100 13.92 -2.86 9.19
C ILE A 100 13.29 -4.07 8.50
N SER A 101 12.05 -4.38 8.87
CA SER A 101 11.29 -5.46 8.24
C SER A 101 10.25 -4.92 7.28
N PHE A 102 10.10 -5.56 6.13
CA PHE A 102 9.05 -5.27 5.16
C PHE A 102 8.13 -6.48 4.97
N VAL A 103 6.92 -6.23 4.45
CA VAL A 103 5.97 -7.29 4.05
C VAL A 103 6.20 -7.70 2.61
N CYS A 104 6.36 -6.74 1.72
CA CYS A 104 6.62 -6.98 0.30
C CYS A 104 8.12 -7.28 0.12
N LEU A 105 8.48 -8.56 0.25
CA LEU A 105 9.83 -9.07 0.06
C LEU A 105 9.86 -10.01 -1.13
N ARG A 106 10.99 -10.01 -1.82
CA ARG A 106 11.38 -11.07 -2.75
C ARG A 106 11.63 -12.37 -1.97
N ALA A 107 11.68 -13.49 -2.69
CA ALA A 107 11.96 -14.79 -2.08
C ALA A 107 13.33 -14.84 -1.38
N ASP A 108 14.32 -14.11 -1.89
CA ASP A 108 15.65 -13.98 -1.29
C ASP A 108 15.70 -13.05 -0.07
N GLY A 109 14.59 -12.45 0.35
CA GLY A 109 14.50 -11.56 1.52
C GLY A 109 14.76 -10.08 1.24
N ALA A 110 15.20 -9.73 0.03
CA ALA A 110 15.39 -8.34 -0.35
C ALA A 110 14.04 -7.62 -0.52
N TYR A 111 14.02 -6.31 -0.30
CA TYR A 111 12.79 -5.53 -0.48
C TYR A 111 12.33 -5.57 -1.94
N GLU A 112 11.01 -5.70 -2.15
CA GLU A 112 10.43 -5.66 -3.49
C GLU A 112 10.15 -4.22 -3.92
N ALA A 113 10.84 -3.78 -4.98
CA ALA A 113 10.75 -2.40 -5.45
C ALA A 113 9.41 -2.10 -6.17
N PRO A 114 8.86 -0.88 -6.04
CA PRO A 114 7.67 -0.49 -6.80
C PRO A 114 7.85 -0.60 -8.32
N SER A 115 9.07 -0.47 -8.82
CA SER A 115 9.41 -0.66 -10.23
C SER A 115 9.15 -2.10 -10.69
N THR A 116 9.38 -3.11 -9.84
CA THR A 116 9.05 -4.51 -10.14
C THR A 116 7.55 -4.67 -10.35
N VAL A 117 6.74 -4.07 -9.46
CA VAL A 117 5.28 -4.09 -9.62
C VAL A 117 4.86 -3.42 -10.95
N GLY A 118 5.53 -2.33 -11.32
CA GLY A 118 5.35 -1.69 -12.62
C GLY A 118 5.67 -2.60 -13.81
N ILE A 119 6.71 -3.44 -13.72
CA ILE A 119 7.02 -4.47 -14.72
C ILE A 119 5.87 -5.48 -14.82
N MET A 120 5.35 -5.94 -13.68
CA MET A 120 4.22 -6.89 -13.65
C MET A 120 2.95 -6.28 -14.27
N CYS A 121 2.64 -5.01 -14.00
CA CYS A 121 1.54 -4.32 -14.66
C CYS A 121 1.73 -4.26 -16.19
N ARG A 122 2.95 -4.00 -16.68
CA ARG A 122 3.25 -4.02 -18.13
C ARG A 122 3.11 -5.41 -18.72
N ALA A 123 3.47 -6.46 -17.99
CA ALA A 123 3.26 -7.83 -18.44
C ALA A 123 1.76 -8.16 -18.52
N ALA A 124 0.97 -7.76 -17.53
CA ALA A 124 -0.48 -7.93 -17.53
C ALA A 124 -1.14 -7.22 -18.71
N LYS A 125 -0.78 -5.95 -18.97
CA LYS A 125 -1.22 -5.17 -20.15
C LYS A 125 -1.08 -5.92 -21.47
N LYS A 126 0.04 -6.64 -21.64
CA LYS A 126 0.35 -7.36 -22.89
C LYS A 126 -0.36 -8.71 -23.00
N LYS A 127 -0.63 -9.36 -21.87
CA LYS A 127 -1.09 -10.76 -21.82
C LYS A 127 -2.59 -10.91 -21.60
N VAL A 128 -3.25 -9.88 -21.05
CA VAL A 128 -4.66 -9.95 -20.66
C VAL A 128 -5.45 -8.92 -21.47
N LYS A 129 -6.35 -9.41 -22.31
CA LYS A 129 -7.27 -8.56 -23.10
C LYS A 129 -8.14 -7.72 -22.17
N GLY A 130 -8.29 -6.43 -22.45
CA GLY A 130 -9.07 -5.48 -21.65
C GLY A 130 -8.28 -4.78 -20.53
N LEU A 131 -6.97 -5.01 -20.43
CA LEU A 131 -6.08 -4.34 -19.47
C LEU A 131 -5.08 -3.40 -20.15
N GLU A 132 -5.36 -2.90 -21.34
CA GLU A 132 -4.42 -2.12 -22.17
C GLU A 132 -3.89 -0.86 -21.44
N ASP A 133 -4.70 -0.23 -20.59
CA ASP A 133 -4.35 0.96 -19.78
C ASP A 133 -3.96 0.64 -18.32
N PHE A 134 -3.90 -0.63 -17.94
CA PHE A 134 -3.65 -1.06 -16.57
C PHE A 134 -2.30 -0.60 -16.01
N HIS A 135 -2.32 0.04 -14.85
CA HIS A 135 -1.13 0.43 -14.12
C HIS A 135 -1.38 0.32 -12.62
N PHE A 136 -0.33 0.47 -11.81
CA PHE A 136 -0.43 0.17 -10.38
C PHE A 136 -1.53 0.95 -9.65
N HIS A 137 -1.76 2.22 -10.01
CA HIS A 137 -2.82 3.04 -9.41
C HIS A 137 -4.23 2.59 -9.81
N THR A 138 -4.40 1.85 -10.91
CA THR A 138 -5.69 1.25 -11.28
C THR A 138 -6.24 0.36 -10.16
N LEU A 139 -5.39 -0.38 -9.45
CA LEU A 139 -5.81 -1.22 -8.32
C LEU A 139 -6.48 -0.41 -7.20
N ARG A 140 -5.94 0.79 -6.91
CA ARG A 140 -6.52 1.70 -5.93
C ARG A 140 -7.85 2.28 -6.40
N HIS A 141 -7.98 2.56 -7.69
CA HIS A 141 -9.25 2.96 -8.30
C HIS A 141 -10.29 1.84 -8.20
N THR A 142 -9.93 0.60 -8.54
CA THR A 142 -10.81 -0.57 -8.40
C THR A 142 -11.25 -0.78 -6.95
N TYR A 143 -10.35 -0.67 -5.97
CA TYR A 143 -10.71 -0.73 -4.56
C TYR A 143 -11.75 0.33 -4.18
N THR A 144 -11.54 1.58 -4.64
CA THR A 144 -12.46 2.70 -4.40
C THR A 144 -13.83 2.44 -5.02
N SER A 145 -13.86 2.04 -6.30
CA SER A 145 -15.11 1.77 -7.02
C SER A 145 -15.87 0.60 -6.39
N ASN A 146 -15.19 -0.48 -6.01
CA ASN A 146 -15.83 -1.64 -5.39
C ASN A 146 -16.47 -1.30 -4.03
N LEU A 147 -15.80 -0.50 -3.20
CA LEU A 147 -16.37 -0.06 -1.93
C LEU A 147 -17.63 0.79 -2.13
N LEU A 148 -17.58 1.75 -3.06
CA LEU A 148 -18.71 2.62 -3.37
C LEU A 148 -19.88 1.84 -3.96
N SER A 149 -19.62 0.93 -4.91
CA SER A 149 -20.63 0.04 -5.48
C SER A 149 -21.22 -0.92 -4.44
N GLY A 150 -20.44 -1.30 -3.42
CA GLY A 150 -20.89 -2.06 -2.26
C GLY A 150 -21.68 -1.24 -1.22
N GLY A 151 -21.93 0.05 -1.47
CA GLY A 151 -22.73 0.91 -0.60
C GLY A 151 -21.95 1.59 0.53
N ALA A 152 -20.61 1.53 0.52
CA ALA A 152 -19.80 2.26 1.50
C ALA A 152 -20.01 3.77 1.35
N LYS A 153 -20.06 4.49 2.47
CA LYS A 153 -20.25 5.95 2.44
C LYS A 153 -18.99 6.61 1.86
N PRO A 154 -19.12 7.63 0.99
CA PRO A 154 -17.96 8.30 0.39
C PRO A 154 -16.94 8.84 1.40
N LYS A 155 -17.41 9.29 2.58
CA LYS A 155 -16.54 9.78 3.66
C LYS A 155 -15.65 8.67 4.23
N ASP A 156 -16.24 7.51 4.52
CA ASP A 156 -15.52 6.34 5.04
C ASP A 156 -14.46 5.86 4.02
N VAL A 157 -14.83 5.82 2.74
CA VAL A 157 -13.91 5.48 1.64
C VAL A 157 -12.76 6.49 1.53
N GLN A 158 -13.04 7.79 1.67
CA GLN A 158 -12.02 8.84 1.67
C GLN A 158 -11.03 8.67 2.83
N GLU A 159 -11.51 8.34 4.03
CA GLU A 159 -10.69 8.13 5.22
C GLU A 159 -9.76 6.92 5.04
N LEU A 160 -10.29 5.77 4.58
CA LEU A 160 -9.51 4.57 4.26
C LEU A 160 -8.42 4.84 3.21
N LEU A 161 -8.74 5.63 2.19
CA LEU A 161 -7.78 6.02 1.16
C LEU A 161 -6.74 7.03 1.71
N GLY A 162 -7.13 7.90 2.63
CA GLY A 162 -6.27 8.99 3.09
C GLY A 162 -6.08 10.09 2.04
N HIS A 163 -7.05 10.27 1.13
CA HIS A 163 -7.06 11.42 0.22
C HIS A 163 -7.32 12.71 1.00
N SER A 164 -6.47 13.72 0.80
CA SER A 164 -6.76 15.06 1.31
C SER A 164 -7.83 15.79 0.53
N ASP A 165 -7.95 15.44 -0.74
CA ASP A 165 -8.84 16.10 -1.66
C ASP A 165 -9.95 15.11 -2.00
N VAL A 166 -11.15 15.52 -1.66
CA VAL A 166 -12.41 14.83 -1.96
C VAL A 166 -12.60 14.73 -3.47
N SER A 167 -12.03 15.64 -4.27
CA SER A 167 -12.19 15.70 -5.74
C SER A 167 -11.79 14.42 -6.46
N THR A 168 -10.68 13.77 -6.06
CA THR A 168 -10.22 12.52 -6.68
C THR A 168 -11.18 11.36 -6.38
N THR A 169 -11.74 11.30 -5.17
CA THR A 169 -12.75 10.31 -4.79
C THR A 169 -14.11 10.63 -5.44
N MET A 170 -14.48 11.92 -5.52
CA MET A 170 -15.70 12.41 -6.15
C MET A 170 -15.70 12.20 -7.67
N ASN A 171 -14.56 12.30 -8.36
CA ASN A 171 -14.47 12.06 -9.80
C ASN A 171 -14.70 10.58 -10.14
N ILE A 172 -14.23 9.65 -9.28
CA ILE A 172 -14.54 8.22 -9.37
C ILE A 172 -16.03 8.00 -9.03
N TYR A 173 -16.51 8.65 -7.96
CA TYR A 173 -17.91 8.62 -7.55
C TYR A 173 -18.85 9.11 -8.66
N ALA A 174 -18.50 10.18 -9.39
CA ALA A 174 -19.29 10.79 -10.46
C ALA A 174 -19.73 9.76 -11.51
N HIS A 175 -18.84 8.84 -11.90
CA HIS A 175 -19.17 7.75 -12.82
C HIS A 175 -20.08 6.67 -12.20
N SER A 176 -19.95 6.40 -10.90
CA SER A 176 -20.83 5.45 -10.18
C SER A 176 -22.21 6.01 -9.81
N THR A 177 -22.43 7.33 -9.98
CA THR A 177 -23.52 8.02 -9.27
C THR A 177 -24.94 7.79 -9.77
N ARG A 178 -25.22 7.30 -10.99
CA ARG A 178 -26.62 7.28 -11.43
C ARG A 178 -27.49 6.35 -10.59
N GLU A 179 -26.98 5.17 -10.22
CA GLU A 179 -27.68 4.26 -9.32
C GLU A 179 -27.63 4.74 -7.87
N ALA A 180 -26.47 5.18 -7.38
CA ALA A 180 -26.33 5.68 -6.01
C ALA A 180 -27.22 6.91 -5.74
N LYS A 181 -27.31 7.86 -6.67
CA LYS A 181 -28.22 9.01 -6.58
C LYS A 181 -29.68 8.57 -6.59
N ARG A 182 -30.04 7.54 -7.37
CA ARG A 182 -31.41 7.01 -7.42
C ARG A 182 -31.79 6.29 -6.12
N THR A 183 -30.86 5.55 -5.52
CA THR A 183 -31.05 4.94 -4.20
C THR A 183 -31.16 5.99 -3.10
N SER A 184 -30.32 7.03 -3.12
CA SER A 184 -30.42 8.14 -2.16
C SER A 184 -31.71 8.94 -2.33
N ALA A 185 -32.18 9.17 -3.56
CA ALA A 185 -33.47 9.80 -3.81
C ALA A 185 -34.62 8.96 -3.25
N ARG A 186 -34.56 7.63 -3.37
CA ARG A 186 -35.55 6.70 -2.79
C ARG A 186 -35.53 6.63 -1.26
N LEU A 187 -34.47 7.09 -0.59
CA LEU A 187 -34.49 7.24 0.87
C LEU A 187 -35.45 8.35 1.31
N LEU A 188 -35.73 9.35 0.46
CA LEU A 188 -36.76 10.36 0.74
C LEU A 188 -38.15 9.75 0.74
N ASP A 189 -38.40 8.69 -0.03
CA ASP A 189 -39.69 7.99 -0.01
C ASP A 189 -40.01 7.41 1.38
N LYS A 190 -38.98 7.01 2.16
CA LYS A 190 -39.13 6.56 3.56
C LYS A 190 -39.39 7.70 4.55
N VAL A 191 -39.08 8.93 4.18
CA VAL A 191 -39.27 10.12 5.03
C VAL A 191 -40.60 10.80 4.71
N VAL A 192 -41.06 10.72 3.46
CA VAL A 192 -42.30 11.34 2.97
C VAL A 192 -43.48 10.37 3.00
N GLY A 193 -43.24 9.08 2.78
CA GLY A 193 -44.23 8.01 2.93
C GLY A 193 -44.15 7.38 4.31
N GLY A 194 -44.67 8.06 5.32
CA GLY A 194 -44.74 7.52 6.68
C GLY A 194 -45.52 6.20 6.75
N GLU A 195 -44.88 5.19 7.35
CA GLU A 195 -45.48 4.37 8.41
C GLU A 195 -44.81 4.73 9.74
#